data_AF-A0A2U3JYB3-F1
#
_entry.id   AF-A0A2U3JYB3-F1
#
_cell.length_a   1.000
_cell.length_b   1.000
_cell.length_c   1.000
_cell.angle_alpha   90.00
_cell.angle_beta   90.00
_cell.angle_gamma   90.00
#
_symmetry.space_group_name_H-M   'P 1'
#
loop_
_entity.id
_entity.type
_entity.pdbx_description
1 polymer ?
#
loop_
_entity_poly.entity_id
_entity_poly.type
_entity_poly.pdbx_seq_one_letter_code
_entity_poly.pdbx_strand_id
1 'polypeptide(L)'
;MRFRRLDLVCECGQPAIRFHAVGFTSEYELVIHWVCVKCRKQAYVVKSLADCCKQCPDQEDPSTVSLPDVGFDRRAEDARFLQSLGIRP
;
A
#
# COMPACT_ATOMS: atom_id res chain seq x y z
N MET A 1 -2.98 -3.11 -9.11
CA MET A 1 -2.90 -2.72 -7.69
C MET A 1 -3.64 -1.41 -7.50
N ARG A 2 -4.68 -1.38 -6.66
CA ARG A 2 -5.41 -0.14 -6.33
C ARG A 2 -4.92 0.39 -4.99
N PHE A 3 -4.49 1.65 -4.98
CA PHE A 3 -4.14 2.34 -3.75
C PHE A 3 -5.40 2.65 -2.95
N ARG A 4 -5.39 2.35 -1.64
CA ARG A 4 -6.41 2.82 -0.70
C ARG A 4 -5.73 3.61 0.40
N ARG A 5 -6.43 4.66 0.85
CA ARG A 5 -5.99 5.47 1.99
C ARG A 5 -6.33 4.74 3.28
N LEU A 6 -5.38 4.72 4.20
CA LEU A 6 -5.57 4.31 5.58
C LEU A 6 -5.81 5.58 6.40
N ASP A 7 -7.01 5.72 6.95
CA ASP A 7 -7.34 6.84 7.82
C ASP A 7 -6.74 6.60 9.20
N LEU A 8 -5.67 7.33 9.50
CA LEU A 8 -4.95 7.26 10.77
C LEU A 8 -5.36 8.45 11.61
N VAL A 9 -6.18 8.18 12.62
CA VAL A 9 -6.76 9.21 13.49
C VAL A 9 -6.39 8.90 14.94
N CYS A 10 -5.93 9.92 15.66
CA CYS A 10 -5.71 9.81 17.11
C CYS A 10 -7.06 9.76 17.85
N GLU A 11 -7.07 9.28 19.08
CA GLU A 11 -8.26 9.26 19.97
C GLU A 11 -8.97 10.62 20.09
N CYS A 12 -8.25 11.73 19.89
CA CYS A 12 -8.82 13.08 19.89
C CYS A 12 -9.46 13.51 18.56
N GLY A 13 -9.58 12.61 17.59
CA GLY A 13 -10.12 12.88 16.25
C GLY A 13 -9.17 13.60 15.29
N GLN A 14 -7.89 13.78 15.65
CA GLN A 14 -6.93 14.45 14.76
C GLN A 14 -6.23 13.46 13.83
N PRO A 15 -6.12 13.78 12.52
CA PRO A 15 -5.43 12.91 11.58
C PRO A 15 -3.91 12.91 11.83
N ALA A 16 -3.26 11.82 11.43
CA ALA A 16 -1.81 11.74 11.44
C ALA A 16 -1.21 12.66 10.36
N ILE A 17 -0.43 13.66 10.78
CA ILE A 17 0.18 14.64 9.87
C ILE A 17 1.64 14.27 9.56
N ARG A 18 2.34 13.64 10.52
CA ARG A 18 3.74 13.23 10.39
C ARG A 18 3.96 11.89 11.04
N PHE A 19 4.53 10.95 10.28
CA PHE A 19 4.87 9.62 10.76
C PHE A 19 6.29 9.61 11.32
N HIS A 20 6.49 8.92 12.44
CA HIS A 20 7.80 8.69 13.03
C HIS A 20 8.41 7.39 12.53
N ALA A 21 7.61 6.33 12.46
CA ALA A 21 8.04 5.02 11.98
C ALA A 21 6.89 4.28 11.32
N VAL A 22 7.23 3.51 10.29
CA VAL A 22 6.34 2.56 9.62
C VAL A 22 7.15 1.28 9.43
N GLY A 23 6.58 0.14 9.80
CA GLY A 23 7.28 -1.14 9.72
C GLY A 23 6.34 -2.34 9.76
N PHE A 24 6.93 -3.52 9.65
CA PHE A 24 6.24 -4.79 9.78
C PHE A 24 6.76 -5.56 10.99
N THR A 25 5.86 -6.25 11.69
CA THR A 25 6.22 -7.23 12.71
C THR A 25 6.63 -8.57 12.07
N SER A 26 7.20 -9.48 12.88
CA SER A 26 7.48 -10.86 12.47
C SER A 26 6.20 -11.62 12.07
N GLU A 27 5.06 -11.17 12.58
CA GLU A 27 3.72 -11.73 12.38
C GLU A 27 2.99 -11.09 11.19
N TYR A 28 3.70 -10.36 10.33
CA TYR A 28 3.14 -9.68 9.15
C TYR A 28 2.06 -8.64 9.49
N GLU A 29 2.22 -7.92 10.61
CA GLU A 29 1.38 -6.78 10.95
C GLU A 29 2.05 -5.47 10.52
N LEU A 30 1.31 -4.61 9.83
CA LEU A 30 1.71 -3.23 9.55
C LEU A 30 1.57 -2.40 10.83
N VAL A 31 2.68 -1.82 11.28
CA VAL A 31 2.73 -0.91 12.43
C VAL A 31 3.06 0.49 11.95
N ILE A 32 2.21 1.44 12.30
CA ILE A 32 2.41 2.87 12.01
C ILE A 32 2.45 3.63 13.33
N HIS A 33 3.54 4.35 13.57
CA HIS A 33 3.78 5.16 14.75
C HIS A 33 3.85 6.64 14.38
N TRP A 34 3.11 7.47 15.11
CA TRP A 34 3.16 8.93 14.98
C TRP A 34 2.91 9.61 16.32
N VAL A 35 3.23 10.91 16.37
CA VAL A 35 2.88 11.77 17.51
C VAL A 35 1.69 12.63 17.11
N CYS A 36 0.63 12.59 17.90
CA CYS A 36 -0.50 13.49 17.68
C CYS A 36 -0.09 14.93 18.01
N VAL A 37 -0.28 15.86 17.08
CA VAL A 37 0.07 17.27 17.29
C VAL A 37 -0.79 17.94 18.37
N LYS A 38 -2.05 17.52 18.54
CA LYS A 38 -2.99 18.08 19.52
C LYS A 38 -2.79 17.50 20.91
N CYS A 39 -2.71 16.16 21.02
CA CYS A 39 -2.54 15.49 22.31
C CYS A 39 -1.09 15.43 22.79
N ARG A 40 -0.11 15.62 21.89
CA ARG A 40 1.32 15.42 22.14
C ARG A 40 1.67 14.02 22.66
N LYS A 41 0.79 13.05 22.42
CA LYS A 41 0.94 11.63 22.78
C LYS A 41 1.43 10.82 21.58
N GLN A 42 2.13 9.74 21.88
CA GLN A 42 2.45 8.70 20.89
C GLN A 42 1.17 7.93 20.57
N ALA A 43 0.93 7.73 19.28
CA ALA A 43 -0.17 6.97 18.75
C ALA A 43 0.36 5.88 17.82
N TYR A 44 -0.27 4.71 17.89
CA TYR A 44 0.11 3.53 17.14
C TYR A 44 -1.13 2.94 16.49
N VAL A 45 -0.99 2.50 15.25
CA VAL A 45 -1.97 1.64 14.60
C VAL A 45 -1.25 0.38 14.16
N VAL A 46 -1.82 -0.75 14.55
CA VAL A 46 -1.41 -2.09 14.14
C VAL A 46 -2.52 -2.65 13.26
N LYS A 47 -2.16 -3.11 12.07
CA LYS A 47 -3.08 -3.74 11.12
C LYS A 47 -2.47 -5.03 10.61
N SER A 48 -3.14 -6.15 10.83
CA SER A 48 -2.79 -7.41 10.17
C SER A 48 -2.90 -7.24 8.66
N LEU A 49 -1.85 -7.61 7.93
CA LEU A 49 -1.91 -7.62 6.47
C LEU A 49 -2.97 -8.60 5.96
N ALA A 50 -3.18 -9.72 6.65
CA ALA A 50 -4.22 -10.68 6.31
C ALA A 50 -5.62 -10.07 6.42
N ASP A 51 -5.88 -9.26 7.47
CA ASP A 51 -7.16 -8.57 7.61
C ASP A 51 -7.32 -7.46 6.56
N CYS A 52 -6.23 -6.74 6.27
CA CYS A 52 -6.24 -5.75 5.20
C CYS A 52 -6.54 -6.37 3.83
N CYS A 53 -6.01 -7.57 3.55
CA CYS A 53 -6.31 -8.34 2.34
C CYS A 53 -7.76 -8.82 2.31
N LYS A 54 -8.32 -9.30 3.43
CA LYS A 54 -9.73 -9.74 3.49
C LYS A 54 -10.73 -8.59 3.35
N GLN A 55 -10.35 -7.39 3.78
CA GLN A 55 -11.16 -6.18 3.61
C GLN A 55 -11.02 -5.53 2.23
N CYS A 56 -10.16 -6.07 1.36
CA CYS A 56 -10.21 -5.74 -0.06
C CYS A 56 -11.46 -6.40 -0.65
N PRO A 57 -12.47 -5.65 -1.12
CA PRO A 57 -13.54 -6.25 -1.90
C PRO A 57 -12.95 -6.86 -3.18
N ASP A 58 -13.40 -8.05 -3.54
CA ASP A 58 -13.04 -8.77 -4.78
C ASP A 58 -13.45 -8.00 -6.06
N GLN A 59 -14.31 -6.99 -5.93
CA GLN A 59 -14.73 -6.22 -7.08
C GLN A 59 -13.71 -5.12 -7.39
N GLU A 60 -12.85 -5.44 -8.34
CA GLU A 60 -12.42 -4.47 -9.32
C GLU A 60 -13.66 -3.75 -9.90
N ASP A 61 -14.11 -2.65 -9.28
CA ASP A 61 -15.05 -1.72 -9.91
C ASP A 61 -14.54 -1.43 -11.33
N PRO A 62 -15.27 -1.75 -12.42
CA PRO A 62 -14.78 -1.55 -13.78
C PRO A 62 -14.54 -0.07 -14.13
N SER A 63 -14.89 0.85 -13.24
CA SER A 63 -14.83 2.31 -13.42
C SER A 63 -13.45 2.93 -13.12
N THR A 64 -12.49 2.18 -12.57
CA THR A 64 -11.14 2.73 -12.27
C THR A 64 -10.18 2.35 -13.39
N VAL A 65 -10.24 3.10 -14.50
CA VAL A 65 -9.30 3.13 -15.63
C VAL A 65 -8.64 1.77 -15.90
N SER A 66 -9.37 0.90 -16.60
CA SER A 66 -8.73 -0.10 -17.44
C SER A 66 -7.89 0.65 -18.46
N LEU A 67 -6.57 0.72 -18.25
CA LEU A 67 -5.67 0.82 -19.39
C LEU A 67 -6.07 -0.31 -20.34
N PRO A 68 -6.29 -0.05 -21.63
CA PRO A 68 -6.75 -1.07 -22.53
C PRO A 68 -5.79 -2.25 -22.45
N ASP A 69 -6.34 -3.42 -22.13
CA ASP A 69 -5.69 -4.71 -22.31
C ASP A 69 -5.53 -4.92 -23.82
N VAL A 70 -4.59 -4.18 -24.40
CA VAL A 70 -4.10 -4.48 -25.73
C VAL A 70 -3.24 -5.72 -25.51
N GLY A 71 -3.77 -6.87 -25.94
CA GLY A 71 -3.12 -8.18 -25.90
C GLY A 71 -1.80 -8.20 -26.68
N PHE A 72 -0.83 -7.46 -26.17
CA PHE A 72 0.54 -7.40 -26.63
C PHE A 72 1.35 -8.29 -25.68
N ASP A 73 2.19 -9.11 -26.28
CA ASP A 73 3.03 -10.11 -25.63
C ASP A 73 4.03 -9.44 -24.67
N ARG A 74 3.53 -9.00 -23.50
CA ARG A 74 4.27 -8.24 -22.47
C ARG A 74 5.54 -8.95 -22.05
N ARG A 75 5.58 -10.28 -22.13
CA ARG A 75 6.75 -11.09 -21.81
C ARG A 75 7.87 -10.90 -22.83
N ALA A 76 7.54 -10.78 -24.12
CA ALA A 76 8.53 -10.54 -25.18
C ALA A 76 9.07 -9.10 -25.17
N GLU A 77 8.27 -8.14 -24.72
CA GLU A 77 8.72 -6.75 -24.52
C GLU A 77 9.57 -6.59 -23.27
N ASP A 78 9.16 -7.19 -22.14
CA ASP A 78 9.97 -7.25 -20.92
C ASP A 78 11.33 -7.92 -21.20
N ALA A 79 11.36 -9.04 -21.92
CA ALA A 79 12.61 -9.72 -22.26
C ALA A 79 13.55 -8.82 -23.08
N ARG A 80 13.03 -8.04 -24.03
CA ARG A 80 13.82 -7.08 -24.82
C ARG A 80 14.31 -5.90 -23.99
N PHE A 81 13.48 -5.40 -23.07
CA PHE A 81 13.87 -4.35 -22.14
C PHE A 81 14.94 -4.81 -21.14
N LEU A 82 14.81 -6.02 -20.58
CA LEU A 82 15.82 -6.59 -19.70
C LEU A 82 17.16 -6.78 -20.45
N GLN A 83 17.11 -7.25 -21.69
CA GLN A 83 18.31 -7.36 -22.54
C GLN A 83 18.93 -6.01 -22.86
N SER A 84 18.14 -4.95 -23.09
CA SER A 84 18.69 -3.60 -23.33
C SER A 84 19.37 -3.00 -22.09
N LEU A 85 18.98 -3.46 -20.89
CA LEU A 85 19.65 -3.17 -19.62
C LEU A 85 20.84 -4.10 -19.33
N GLY A 86 21.16 -5.03 -20.24
CA GLY A 86 22.25 -6.01 -20.08
C GLY A 86 21.91 -7.19 -19.17
N ILE A 87 20.65 -7.34 -18.78
CA ILE A 87 20.14 -8.43 -17.95
C ILE A 87 19.74 -9.56 -18.89
N ARG A 88 20.43 -10.71 -18.78
CA ARG A 88 20.07 -11.91 -19.55
C ARG A 88 18.87 -12.61 -18.87
N PRO A 89 17.88 -13.07 -19.64
CA PRO A 89 16.78 -13.87 -19.11
C PRO A 89 17.25 -15.24 -18.62
#